data_AF-A0A3S3U783-F1
#
_entry.id   AF-A0A3S3U783-F1
#
_cell.length_a   1.000
_cell.length_b   1.000
_cell.length_c   1.000
_cell.angle_alpha   90.00
_cell.angle_beta   90.00
_cell.angle_gamma   90.00
#
_symmetry.space_group_name_H-M   'P 1'
#
loop_
_entity.id
_entity.type
_entity.pdbx_description
1 polymer ?
#
loop_
_entity_poly.entity_id
_entity_poly.type
_entity_poly.pdbx_seq_one_letter_code
_entity_poly.pdbx_strand_id
1 'polypeptide(L)'
;MEDTGRGTACRAPEGMQTFYLRVRPDRIALFRFLLEGYDGLAVLSTMDAKQGLVRLIVPKSRYAELWQLLIAICVDLCPVA
;
A
#
# COMPACT_ATOMS: atom_id res chain seq x y z
N MET A 1 0.38 -37.66 -29.14
CA MET A 1 1.47 -36.68 -29.02
C MET A 1 0.80 -35.37 -28.62
N GLU A 2 0.59 -35.23 -27.32
CA GLU A 2 0.15 -33.99 -26.68
C GLU A 2 1.42 -33.23 -26.29
N ASP A 3 1.44 -31.95 -26.63
CA ASP A 3 2.12 -30.78 -26.06
C ASP A 3 2.41 -29.84 -27.24
N THR A 4 1.94 -28.59 -27.31
CA THR A 4 2.14 -27.55 -26.31
C THR A 4 0.97 -26.57 -26.36
N GLY A 5 0.42 -26.33 -25.18
CA GLY A 5 -0.69 -25.42 -24.94
C GLY A 5 -0.36 -23.95 -25.24
N ARG A 6 -1.34 -23.31 -25.88
CA ARG A 6 -1.89 -21.99 -25.60
C ARG A 6 -0.92 -20.88 -25.18
N GLY A 7 -0.83 -19.91 -26.08
CA GLY A 7 -0.37 -18.57 -25.73
C GLY A 7 -1.26 -17.82 -24.74
N THR A 8 -0.72 -16.65 -24.41
CA THR A 8 -1.36 -15.45 -23.87
C THR A 8 -1.42 -15.32 -22.33
N ALA A 9 -0.43 -14.61 -21.79
CA ALA A 9 -0.71 -13.36 -21.10
C ALA A 9 0.49 -12.40 -21.27
N CYS A 10 0.24 -11.27 -21.93
CA CYS A 10 1.16 -10.14 -22.00
C CYS A 10 1.52 -9.73 -20.58
N ARG A 11 2.79 -9.89 -20.17
CA ARG A 11 3.26 -9.41 -18.87
C ARG A 11 3.30 -7.88 -18.93
N ALA A 12 2.24 -7.23 -18.44
CA ALA A 12 2.22 -5.79 -18.27
C ALA A 12 3.39 -5.38 -17.34
N PRO A 13 4.10 -4.28 -17.62
CA PRO A 13 5.25 -3.89 -16.84
C PRO A 13 4.85 -3.59 -15.40
N GLU A 14 5.72 -4.05 -14.50
CA GLU A 14 5.74 -3.86 -13.06
C GLU A 14 5.58 -2.37 -12.72
N GLY A 15 4.33 -1.95 -12.51
CA GLY A 15 4.03 -0.56 -12.17
C GLY A 15 3.99 -0.39 -10.66
N MET A 16 4.77 0.55 -10.15
CA MET A 16 4.51 1.14 -8.85
C MET A 16 3.40 2.18 -8.97
N GLN A 17 2.68 2.41 -7.87
CA GLN A 17 1.68 3.45 -7.77
C GLN A 17 1.82 4.22 -6.49
N THR A 18 1.57 5.51 -6.63
CA THR A 18 1.62 6.45 -5.53
C THR A 18 0.21 6.74 -5.04
N PHE A 19 0.02 6.68 -3.73
CA PHE A 19 -1.17 7.16 -3.03
C PHE A 19 -0.77 8.21 -2.00
N TYR A 20 -1.66 9.18 -1.77
CA TYR A 20 -1.51 10.16 -0.70
C TYR A 20 -2.67 9.98 0.28
N LEU A 21 -2.35 9.80 1.55
CA LEU A 21 -3.32 9.55 2.60
C LEU A 21 -3.15 10.59 3.70
N ARG A 22 -4.28 10.99 4.29
CA ARG A 22 -4.31 11.68 5.57
C ARG A 22 -4.59 10.66 6.67
N VAL A 23 -3.73 10.62 7.67
CA VAL A 23 -3.85 9.78 8.86
C VAL A 23 -3.68 10.65 10.10
N ARG A 24 -3.96 10.14 11.30
CA ARG A 24 -3.62 10.85 12.52
C ARG A 24 -2.09 11.00 12.67
N PRO A 25 -1.57 12.19 12.99
CA PRO A 25 -0.14 12.42 13.22
C PRO A 25 0.52 11.43 14.19
N ASP A 26 -0.15 11.13 15.30
CA ASP A 26 0.34 10.21 16.34
C ASP A 26 0.36 8.73 15.90
N ARG A 27 -0.26 8.42 14.76
CA ARG A 27 -0.39 7.06 14.21
C ARG A 27 0.51 6.79 13.02
N ILE A 28 1.24 7.78 12.51
CA ILE A 28 2.17 7.60 11.37
C ILE A 28 3.21 6.52 11.67
N ALA A 29 3.79 6.52 12.88
CA ALA A 29 4.79 5.53 13.28
C ALA A 29 4.22 4.11 13.34
N LEU A 30 3.00 3.95 13.88
CA LEU A 30 2.28 2.67 13.88
C LEU A 30 2.01 2.20 12.46
N PHE A 31 1.51 3.09 11.59
CA PHE A 31 1.20 2.72 10.22
C PHE A 31 2.44 2.27 9.44
N ARG A 32 3.55 2.97 9.61
CA ARG A 32 4.84 2.58 9.04
C ARG A 32 5.30 1.21 9.57
N PHE A 33 5.24 1.00 10.88
CA PHE A 33 5.61 -0.27 11.50
C PHE A 33 4.78 -1.44 10.94
N LEU A 34 3.47 -1.25 10.79
CA LEU A 34 2.60 -2.27 10.18
C LEU A 34 3.05 -2.58 8.76
N LEU A 35 3.24 -1.56 7.91
CA LEU A 35 3.69 -1.76 6.52
C LEU A 35 5.04 -2.47 6.42
N GLU A 36 6.00 -2.14 7.29
CA GLU A 36 7.31 -2.80 7.33
C GLU A 36 7.21 -4.28 7.74
N GLY A 37 6.20 -4.64 8.54
CA GLY A 37 5.88 -6.03 8.85
C GLY A 37 5.33 -6.83 7.67
N TYR A 38 4.74 -6.17 6.67
CA TYR A 38 4.36 -6.79 5.40
C TYR A 38 5.52 -6.64 4.41
N ASP A 39 6.37 -7.67 4.33
CA ASP A 39 7.59 -7.71 3.50
C ASP A 39 7.36 -7.19 2.07
N GLY A 40 7.69 -5.92 1.80
CA GLY A 40 7.56 -5.27 0.49
C GLY A 40 6.14 -4.83 0.08
N LEU A 41 5.21 -4.57 1.01
CA LEU A 41 3.83 -4.21 0.67
C LEU A 41 3.72 -2.79 0.12
N ALA A 42 4.27 -1.82 0.83
CA ALA A 42 4.34 -0.45 0.39
C ALA A 42 5.49 0.28 1.10
N VAL A 43 6.06 1.27 0.44
CA VAL A 43 6.99 2.22 1.06
C VAL A 43 6.22 3.45 1.50
N LEU A 44 6.27 3.77 2.80
CA LEU A 44 5.68 4.97 3.37
C LEU A 44 6.70 6.10 3.48
N SER A 45 6.31 7.31 3.08
CA SER A 45 7.06 8.54 3.33
C SER A 45 6.14 9.61 3.93
N THR A 46 6.56 10.20 5.04
CA THR A 46 5.82 11.32 5.65
C THR A 46 6.10 12.61 4.89
N MET A 47 5.04 13.25 4.38
CA MET A 47 5.14 14.52 3.65
C MET A 47 4.90 15.71 4.59
N ASP A 48 3.92 15.59 5.49
CA ASP A 48 3.68 16.57 6.56
C ASP A 48 3.27 15.81 7.83
N ALA A 49 4.16 15.78 8.81
CA ALA A 49 3.91 15.10 10.07
C ALA A 49 2.83 15.80 10.92
N LYS A 50 2.70 17.13 10.83
CA LYS A 50 1.71 17.90 11.60
C LYS A 50 0.30 17.68 11.07
N GLN A 51 0.17 17.61 9.75
CA GLN A 51 -1.12 17.36 9.09
C GLN A 51 -1.45 15.88 8.90
N GLY A 52 -0.50 14.99 9.22
CA GLY A 52 -0.69 13.56 9.01
C GLY A 52 -0.71 13.15 7.53
N LEU A 53 -0.06 13.91 6.66
CA LEU A 53 0.01 13.63 5.23
C LEU A 53 1.15 12.66 4.93
N VAL A 54 0.81 11.49 4.40
CA VAL A 54 1.78 10.45 4.03
C VAL A 54 1.63 10.07 2.55
N ARG A 55 2.73 9.65 1.95
CA ARG A 55 2.81 9.08 0.61
C ARG A 55 3.09 7.58 0.72
N LEU A 56 2.34 6.77 -0.01
CA LEU A 56 2.61 5.34 -0.19
C LEU A 56 3.06 5.07 -1.62
N ILE A 57 4.09 4.27 -1.79
CA ILE A 57 4.49 3.71 -3.08
C ILE A 57 4.27 2.20 -3.02
N VAL A 58 3.45 1.66 -3.92
CA VAL A 58 2.86 0.32 -3.81
C VAL A 58 3.05 -0.42 -5.14
N PRO A 59 3.57 -1.66 -5.14
CA PRO A 59 3.54 -2.50 -6.33
C PRO A 59 2.09 -2.79 -6.74
N LYS A 60 1.76 -2.66 -8.03
CA LYS A 60 0.42 -2.98 -8.57
C LYS A 60 -0.09 -4.37 -8.19
N SER A 61 0.82 -5.35 -8.11
CA SER A 61 0.50 -6.72 -7.70
C SER A 61 -0.02 -6.83 -6.26
N ARG A 62 0.25 -5.84 -5.40
CA ARG A 62 -0.09 -5.89 -3.96
C ARG A 62 -1.20 -4.93 -3.55
N TYR A 63 -1.89 -4.30 -4.49
CA TYR A 63 -2.99 -3.40 -4.19
C TYR A 63 -4.07 -4.03 -3.32
N ALA A 64 -4.48 -5.25 -3.68
CA ALA A 64 -5.54 -5.94 -2.94
C ALA A 64 -5.17 -6.11 -1.47
N GLU A 65 -3.94 -6.54 -1.17
CA GLU A 65 -3.44 -6.63 0.20
C GLU A 65 -3.38 -5.28 0.90
N LEU A 66 -2.89 -4.22 0.22
CA LEU A 66 -2.85 -2.89 0.82
C LEU A 66 -4.25 -2.43 1.21
N TRP A 67 -5.25 -2.61 0.33
CA TRP A 67 -6.62 -2.22 0.63
C TRP A 67 -7.21 -3.03 1.78
N GLN A 68 -6.93 -4.34 1.87
CA GLN A 68 -7.36 -5.15 3.00
C GLN A 68 -6.75 -4.66 4.32
N LEU A 69 -5.44 -4.35 4.33
CA LEU A 69 -4.79 -3.75 5.50
C LEU A 69 -5.44 -2.42 5.87
N LEU A 70 -5.61 -1.51 4.90
CA LEU A 70 -6.20 -0.20 5.13
C LEU A 70 -7.62 -0.30 5.69
N ILE A 71 -8.44 -1.24 5.20
CA ILE A 71 -9.79 -1.49 5.73
C ILE A 71 -9.71 -1.96 7.18
N ALA A 72 -8.81 -2.91 7.49
CA ALA A 72 -8.67 -3.47 8.83
C ALA A 72 -8.23 -2.44 9.87
N ILE A 73 -7.42 -1.45 9.49
CA ILE A 73 -6.85 -0.46 10.43
C ILE A 73 -7.43 0.95 10.26
N CYS A 74 -8.45 1.14 9.41
CA CYS A 74 -8.95 2.47 9.07
C CYS A 74 -9.41 3.27 10.31
N VAL A 75 -10.04 2.61 11.28
CA VAL A 75 -10.53 3.22 12.53
C VAL A 75 -9.37 3.78 13.37
N ASP A 76 -8.23 3.10 13.39
CA ASP A 76 -7.05 3.55 14.14
C ASP A 76 -6.34 4.72 13.45
N LEU A 77 -6.41 4.78 12.12
CA LEU A 77 -5.71 5.80 11.32
C LEU A 77 -6.54 7.06 11.05
N CYS A 78 -7.87 6.98 11.11
CA CYS A 78 -8.77 8.07 10.74
C CYS A 78 -8.50 9.33 11.58
N PRO A 79 -8.31 10.51 10.97
CA PRO A 79 -8.23 11.77 11.70
C PRO A 79 -9.44 11.95 12.62
N VAL A 80 -9.21 12.34 13.87
CA VAL A 80 -10.31 12.81 14.73
C VAL A 80 -10.83 14.13 14.17
N ALA A 81 -12.15 14.21 14.00
CA ALA A 81 -12.86 15.38 13.50
C ALA A 81 -12.71 16.58 14.46
#